data_AF-A0A820EFW2-F1
#
_entry.id   AF-A0A820EFW2-F1
#
_cell.length_a   1.000
_cell.length_b   1.000
_cell.length_c   1.000
_cell.angle_alpha   90.00
_cell.angle_beta   90.00
_cell.angle_gamma   90.00
#
_symmetry.space_group_name_H-M   'P 1'
#
loop_
_entity.id
_entity.type
_entity.pdbx_description
1 polymer ?
#
loop_
_entity_poly.entity_id
_entity_poly.type
_entity_poly.pdbx_seq_one_letter_code
_entity_poly.pdbx_strand_id
1 'polypeptide(L)'
;MVNTTAHVSITLPTDSVMINTEEDHIRRRSIIREFFLNTSAHALPGIARSKSIHNRVFWSISFVSFTGIMIYFIIKSILVYFDYPTQFNLDVVEEWPQYFPAFSLCNASPFWLDQFIGPFLNYSKV
;
A
#
# COMPACT_ATOMS: atom_id res chain seq x y z
N MET A 1 -53.91 -5.10 70.94
CA MET A 1 -53.88 -6.13 69.88
C MET A 1 -53.24 -5.50 68.66
N VAL A 2 -51.99 -5.85 68.37
CA VAL A 2 -51.20 -5.30 67.25
C VAL A 2 -51.45 -6.19 66.04
N ASN A 3 -51.97 -5.64 64.94
CA ASN A 3 -52.18 -6.38 63.70
C ASN A 3 -51.34 -5.72 62.59
N THR A 4 -50.15 -6.26 62.38
CA THR A 4 -49.22 -5.83 61.32
C THR A 4 -49.41 -6.76 60.13
N THR A 5 -50.11 -6.31 59.09
CA THR A 5 -50.14 -7.01 57.80
C THR A 5 -48.96 -6.55 56.95
N ALA A 6 -47.92 -7.37 56.89
CA ALA A 6 -46.80 -7.17 55.98
C ALA A 6 -47.25 -7.50 54.54
N HIS A 7 -47.28 -6.49 53.67
CA HIS A 7 -47.38 -6.71 52.24
C HIS A 7 -46.02 -7.22 51.73
N VAL A 8 -45.95 -8.50 51.40
CA VAL A 8 -44.81 -9.08 50.67
C VAL A 8 -45.05 -8.82 49.18
N SER A 9 -44.39 -7.80 48.64
CA SER A 9 -44.25 -7.61 47.19
C SER A 9 -43.19 -8.59 46.67
N ILE A 10 -43.64 -9.64 45.99
CA ILE A 10 -42.78 -10.53 45.21
C ILE A 10 -42.38 -9.75 43.96
N THR A 11 -41.17 -9.18 43.93
CA THR A 11 -40.57 -8.66 42.69
C THR A 11 -40.13 -9.86 41.85
N LEU A 12 -40.68 -9.96 40.64
CA LEU A 12 -40.29 -10.94 39.63
C LEU A 12 -38.80 -10.74 39.24
N PRO A 13 -38.07 -11.80 38.85
CA PRO A 13 -36.63 -11.78 38.56
C PRO A 13 -36.23 -10.97 37.30
N THR A 14 -37.15 -10.20 36.74
CA THR A 14 -36.93 -9.34 35.57
C THR A 14 -35.99 -8.18 35.83
N ASP A 15 -35.95 -7.65 37.05
CA ASP A 15 -35.15 -6.46 37.36
C ASP A 15 -33.65 -6.77 37.40
N SER A 16 -33.23 -7.89 38.00
CA SER A 16 -31.80 -8.24 38.11
C SER A 16 -31.17 -8.64 36.77
N VAL A 17 -31.94 -9.24 35.86
CA VAL A 17 -31.45 -9.62 34.52
C VAL A 17 -31.35 -8.39 33.59
N MET A 18 -32.31 -7.46 33.67
CA MET A 18 -32.24 -6.22 32.91
C MET A 18 -31.12 -5.29 33.38
N ILE A 19 -30.86 -5.22 34.70
CA ILE A 19 -29.74 -4.44 35.26
C ILE A 19 -28.39 -4.95 34.76
N ASN A 20 -28.15 -6.27 34.77
CA ASN A 20 -26.89 -6.84 34.25
C ASN A 20 -26.68 -6.56 32.76
N THR A 21 -27.75 -6.56 31.97
CA THR A 21 -27.68 -6.34 30.52
C THR A 21 -27.41 -4.86 30.19
N GLU A 22 -27.99 -3.93 30.97
CA GLU A 22 -27.79 -2.50 30.79
C GLU A 22 -26.35 -2.07 31.18
N GLU A 23 -25.84 -2.58 32.29
CA GLU A 23 -24.46 -2.33 32.75
C GLU A 23 -23.42 -2.80 31.71
N ASP A 24 -23.63 -3.98 31.12
CA ASP A 24 -22.77 -4.51 30.06
C ASP A 24 -22.75 -3.63 28.81
N HIS A 25 -23.90 -3.08 28.41
CA HIS A 25 -23.98 -2.18 27.26
C HIS A 25 -23.28 -0.84 27.52
N ILE A 26 -23.43 -0.28 28.72
CA ILE A 26 -22.75 0.96 29.12
C ILE A 26 -21.23 0.74 29.13
N ARG A 27 -20.78 -0.38 29.70
CA ARG A 27 -19.36 -0.76 29.76
C ARG A 27 -18.76 -0.98 28.37
N ARG A 28 -19.47 -1.65 27.46
CA ARG A 28 -19.00 -1.82 26.06
C ARG A 28 -18.86 -0.48 25.34
N ARG A 29 -19.81 0.44 25.52
CA ARG A 29 -19.75 1.77 24.90
C ARG A 29 -18.60 2.62 25.45
N SER A 30 -18.29 2.51 26.74
CA SER A 30 -17.15 3.25 27.33
C SER A 30 -15.82 2.75 26.78
N ILE A 31 -15.62 1.44 26.68
CA ILE A 31 -14.38 0.83 26.14
C ILE A 31 -14.16 1.25 24.68
N ILE A 32 -15.18 1.14 23.83
CA ILE A 32 -15.06 1.53 22.41
C ILE A 32 -14.73 3.03 22.28
N ARG A 33 -15.36 3.85 23.12
CA ARG A 33 -15.12 5.29 23.13
C ARG A 33 -13.69 5.61 23.58
N GLU A 34 -13.20 4.95 24.62
CA GLU A 34 -11.83 5.11 25.12
C GLU A 34 -10.79 4.69 24.07
N PHE A 35 -11.03 3.56 23.39
CA PHE A 35 -10.22 3.11 22.26
C PHE A 35 -10.16 4.14 21.13
N PHE A 36 -11.31 4.68 20.71
CA PHE A 36 -11.34 5.71 19.67
C PHE A 36 -10.72 7.03 20.10
N LEU A 37 -10.66 7.35 21.39
CA LEU A 37 -9.98 8.55 21.88
C LEU A 37 -8.45 8.37 21.95
N ASN A 38 -7.97 7.14 22.14
CA ASN A 38 -6.55 6.83 22.31
C ASN A 38 -5.88 6.22 21.06
N THR A 39 -6.59 6.12 19.95
CA THR A 39 -6.06 5.59 18.69
C THR A 39 -5.25 6.65 17.93
N SER A 40 -4.24 6.20 17.19
CA SER A 40 -3.46 7.04 16.26
C SER A 40 -4.19 7.34 14.95
N ALA A 41 -5.30 6.65 14.66
CA ALA A 41 -6.09 6.90 13.47
C ALA A 41 -6.83 8.25 13.58
N HIS A 42 -6.29 9.29 12.95
CA HIS A 42 -6.68 10.70 13.14
C HIS A 42 -8.19 11.01 13.04
N ALA A 43 -8.96 10.26 12.24
CA ALA A 43 -10.39 10.50 12.09
C ALA A 43 -11.25 9.90 13.22
N LEU A 44 -10.79 8.83 13.89
CA LEU A 44 -11.56 8.11 14.90
C LEU A 44 -11.78 8.92 16.20
N PRO A 45 -10.80 9.68 16.73
CA PRO A 45 -11.03 10.59 17.84
C PRO A 45 -12.06 11.68 17.51
N GLY A 46 -12.12 12.12 16.24
CA GLY A 46 -13.12 13.10 15.77
C GLY A 46 -14.55 12.56 15.87
N ILE A 47 -14.75 11.28 15.52
CA ILE A 47 -16.04 10.58 15.65
C ILE A 47 -16.43 10.41 17.13
N ALA A 48 -15.48 10.01 17.99
CA ALA A 48 -15.76 9.76 19.41
C ALA A 48 -15.96 11.04 20.24
N ARG A 49 -15.27 12.14 19.88
CA ARG A 49 -15.40 13.44 20.55
C ARG A 49 -16.65 14.21 20.12
N SER A 50 -17.16 13.98 18.91
CA SER A 50 -18.32 14.72 18.40
C SER A 50 -19.59 14.45 19.20
N LYS A 51 -20.25 15.53 19.66
CA LYS A 51 -21.58 15.48 20.29
C LYS A 51 -22.72 15.65 19.27
N SER A 52 -22.46 16.34 18.15
CA SER A 52 -23.43 16.58 17.08
C SER A 52 -23.42 15.45 16.05
N ILE A 53 -24.61 15.07 15.59
CA ILE A 53 -24.78 14.04 14.56
C ILE A 53 -24.14 14.43 13.23
N HIS A 54 -24.28 15.70 12.83
CA HIS A 54 -23.72 16.21 11.57
C HIS A 54 -22.19 16.07 11.52
N ASN A 55 -21.53 16.45 12.61
CA ASN A 55 -20.08 16.36 12.71
C ASN A 55 -19.62 14.89 12.79
N ARG A 56 -20.39 14.01 13.45
CA ARG A 56 -20.10 12.57 13.47
C ARG A 56 -20.18 11.95 12.07
N VAL A 57 -21.18 12.34 11.27
CA VAL A 57 -21.34 11.91 9.88
C VAL A 57 -20.18 12.43 9.02
N PHE A 58 -19.83 13.71 9.15
CA PHE A 58 -18.68 14.30 8.44
C PHE A 58 -17.38 13.53 8.68
N TRP A 59 -17.03 13.28 9.94
CA TRP A 59 -15.80 12.52 10.27
C TRP A 59 -15.86 11.07 9.78
N SER A 60 -17.03 10.45 9.80
CA SER A 60 -17.20 9.08 9.30
C SER A 60 -17.01 9.00 7.79
N ILE A 61 -17.60 9.94 7.03
CA ILE A 61 -17.44 10.02 5.57
C ILE A 61 -15.98 10.31 5.22
N SER A 62 -15.37 11.28 5.90
CA SER A 62 -13.96 11.64 5.70
C SER A 62 -13.04 10.44 5.93
N PHE A 63 -13.24 9.69 7.01
CA PHE A 63 -12.47 8.47 7.28
C PHE A 63 -12.60 7.46 6.13
N VAL A 64 -13.82 7.14 5.70
CA VAL A 64 -14.06 6.18 4.62
C VAL A 64 -13.45 6.65 3.30
N SER A 65 -13.60 7.93 2.94
CA SER A 65 -13.04 8.46 1.70
C SER A 65 -11.51 8.42 1.68
N PHE A 66 -10.86 8.86 2.77
CA PHE A 66 -9.40 8.87 2.82
C PHE A 66 -8.82 7.46 2.89
N THR A 67 -9.47 6.53 3.59
CA THR A 67 -9.08 5.11 3.56
C THR A 67 -9.21 4.51 2.16
N GLY A 68 -10.29 4.83 1.43
CA GLY A 68 -10.46 4.38 0.04
C GLY A 68 -9.37 4.91 -0.89
N ILE A 69 -9.08 6.21 -0.80
CA ILE A 69 -8.00 6.85 -1.59
C ILE A 69 -6.64 6.25 -1.25
N MET A 70 -6.36 6.02 0.05
CA MET A 70 -5.12 5.40 0.50
C MET A 70 -4.96 3.99 -0.08
N ILE A 71 -6.00 3.15 -0.04
CA ILE A 71 -5.95 1.79 -0.62
C ILE A 71 -5.68 1.86 -2.12
N TYR A 72 -6.35 2.75 -2.85
CA TYR A 72 -6.12 2.94 -4.29
C TYR A 72 -4.66 3.29 -4.59
N PHE A 73 -4.09 4.26 -3.86
CA PHE A 73 -2.69 4.64 -4.04
C PHE A 73 -1.72 3.52 -3.68
N ILE A 74 -1.97 2.76 -2.61
CA ILE A 74 -1.15 1.60 -2.24
C ILE A 74 -1.13 0.58 -3.39
N ILE A 75 -2.29 0.23 -3.94
CA ILE A 75 -2.38 -0.72 -5.06
C ILE A 75 -1.61 -0.19 -6.27
N LYS A 76 -1.80 1.08 -6.65
CA LYS A 76 -1.09 1.68 -7.79
C LYS A 76 0.42 1.69 -7.57
N SER A 77 0.90 2.02 -6.37
CA SER A 77 2.33 2.00 -6.04
C SER A 77 2.93 0.60 -6.10
N ILE A 78 2.20 -0.42 -5.61
CA ILE A 78 2.63 -1.82 -5.71
C ILE A 78 2.75 -2.25 -7.18
N LEU A 79 1.76 -1.92 -8.01
CA LEU A 79 1.81 -2.23 -9.44
C LEU A 79 2.99 -1.55 -10.14
N VAL A 80 3.26 -0.28 -9.86
CA VAL A 80 4.40 0.46 -10.42
C VAL A 80 5.74 -0.14 -9.96
N TYR A 81 5.83 -0.60 -8.71
CA TYR A 81 7.03 -1.28 -8.23
C TYR A 81 7.33 -2.57 -9.01
N PHE A 82 6.30 -3.36 -9.32
CA PHE A 82 6.43 -4.59 -10.10
C PHE A 82 6.50 -4.39 -11.62
N ASP A 83 6.25 -3.18 -12.11
CA ASP A 83 6.46 -2.82 -13.51
C ASP A 83 7.96 -2.64 -13.84
N TYR A 84 8.82 -2.58 -12.80
CA TYR A 84 10.27 -2.40 -12.90
C TYR A 84 10.71 -1.33 -13.92
N PRO A 85 10.13 -0.11 -13.89
CA PRO A 85 10.49 0.90 -14.87
C PRO A 85 11.93 1.38 -14.64
N THR A 86 12.75 1.36 -15.70
CA THR A 86 14.11 1.89 -15.66
C THR A 86 14.15 3.32 -16.18
N GLN A 87 14.79 4.23 -15.45
CA GLN A 87 15.04 5.59 -15.90
C GLN A 87 16.51 5.72 -16.30
N PHE A 88 16.77 6.21 -17.51
CA PHE A 88 18.12 6.54 -17.97
C PHE A 88 18.29 8.05 -17.93
N ASN A 89 19.32 8.51 -17.24
CA ASN A 89 19.77 9.89 -17.32
C ASN A 89 20.99 9.93 -18.24
N LEU A 90 20.94 10.77 -19.27
CA LEU A 90 22.01 10.95 -20.24
C LEU A 90 22.68 12.29 -19.98
N ASP A 91 23.80 12.23 -19.28
CA ASP A 91 24.68 13.37 -19.08
C ASP A 91 25.88 13.26 -20.02
N VAL A 92 26.17 14.35 -20.74
CA VAL A 92 27.39 14.45 -21.55
C VAL A 92 28.45 15.11 -20.67
N VAL A 93 29.42 14.31 -20.24
CA VAL A 93 30.54 14.75 -19.40
C VAL A 93 31.81 14.77 -20.24
N GLU A 94 32.55 15.87 -20.19
CA GLU A 94 33.88 15.99 -20.80
C GLU A 94 34.94 15.45 -19.82
N GLU A 95 35.30 14.18 -19.93
CA GLU A 95 36.35 13.57 -19.11
C GLU A 95 37.72 13.63 -19.82
N TRP A 96 38.74 14.12 -19.11
CA TRP A 96 40.13 14.10 -19.55
C TRP A 96 41.03 13.44 -18.50
N PRO A 97 41.88 12.46 -18.86
CA PRO A 97 42.15 11.97 -20.23
C PRO A 97 41.18 10.87 -20.69
N GLN A 98 40.73 10.95 -21.94
CA GLN A 98 39.92 9.90 -22.58
C GLN A 98 40.81 8.75 -23.10
N TYR A 99 40.38 7.50 -22.89
CA TYR A 99 41.06 6.34 -23.48
C TYR A 99 40.93 6.33 -25.00
N PHE A 100 42.06 6.17 -25.69
CA PHE A 100 42.07 6.02 -27.15
C PHE A 100 41.44 4.66 -27.53
N PRO A 101 40.38 4.63 -28.36
CA PRO A 101 39.68 3.38 -28.66
C PRO A 101 40.51 2.47 -29.58
N ALA A 102 40.18 1.18 -29.57
CA ALA A 102 40.78 0.23 -30.52
C ALA A 102 40.18 0.46 -31.91
N PHE A 103 41.05 0.67 -32.90
CA PHE A 103 40.66 0.73 -34.31
C PHE A 103 40.96 -0.60 -34.97
N SER A 104 39.94 -1.20 -35.58
CA SER A 104 40.11 -2.39 -36.43
C SER A 104 39.95 -1.98 -37.89
N LEU A 105 41.03 -2.11 -38.66
CA LEU A 105 41.04 -1.83 -40.09
C LEU A 105 41.12 -3.14 -40.86
N CYS A 106 40.24 -3.31 -41.83
CA CYS A 106 40.24 -4.46 -42.73
C CYS A 106 40.40 -3.97 -44.17
N ASN A 107 41.06 -4.79 -44.99
CA ASN A 107 41.08 -4.57 -46.43
C ASN A 107 39.65 -4.72 -46.97
N ALA A 108 39.26 -3.85 -47.90
CA ALA A 108 37.98 -3.95 -48.60
C ALA A 108 37.94 -5.17 -49.54
N SER A 109 39.11 -5.65 -49.99
CA SER A 109 39.20 -6.90 -50.72
C SER A 109 39.09 -8.09 -49.77
N PRO A 110 38.10 -8.99 -49.96
CA PRO A 110 37.92 -10.15 -49.09
C PRO A 110 38.91 -11.29 -49.39
N PHE A 111 39.55 -11.27 -50.56
CA PHE A 111 40.52 -12.28 -50.96
C PHE A 111 41.76 -11.64 -51.58
N TRP A 112 42.88 -12.35 -51.42
CA TRP A 112 44.09 -12.09 -52.18
C TRP A 112 44.00 -12.89 -53.48
N LEU A 113 44.11 -12.21 -54.62
CA LEU A 113 43.91 -12.82 -55.94
C LEU A 113 44.89 -13.96 -56.19
N ASP A 114 46.15 -13.79 -55.78
CA ASP A 114 47.22 -14.79 -55.87
C ASP A 114 46.89 -16.07 -55.08
N GLN A 115 46.40 -15.94 -53.85
CA GLN A 115 46.00 -17.08 -53.01
C GLN A 115 44.72 -17.75 -53.52
N PHE A 116 43.77 -16.97 -54.05
CA PHE A 116 42.51 -17.50 -54.55
C PHE A 116 42.67 -18.21 -55.90
N ILE A 117 43.35 -17.58 -56.88
CA ILE A 117 43.43 -18.08 -58.26
C ILE A 117 44.55 -19.10 -58.49
N GLY A 118 45.61 -19.05 -57.67
CA GLY A 118 46.81 -19.90 -57.81
C GLY A 118 46.51 -21.41 -57.92
N PRO A 119 45.68 -21.99 -57.04
CA PRO A 119 45.29 -23.39 -57.11
C PRO A 119 44.56 -23.73 -58.43
N PHE A 120 43.60 -22.90 -58.86
CA PHE A 120 42.83 -23.14 -60.09
C PHE A 120 43.70 -23.14 -61.34
N LEU A 121 44.70 -22.24 -61.41
CA LEU A 121 45.64 -22.18 -62.53
C LEU A 121 46.59 -23.38 -62.59
N ASN A 122 46.82 -24.06 -61.46
CA ASN A 122 47.61 -25.30 -61.44
C ASN A 122 46.78 -26.46 -61.99
N TYR A 123 45.50 -26.56 -61.62
CA TYR A 123 44.59 -27.59 -62.14
C TYR A 123 44.27 -27.44 -63.63
N SER A 124 44.35 -26.24 -64.21
CA SER A 124 44.06 -26.00 -65.63
C SER A 124 45.25 -26.19 -66.57
N LYS A 125 46.45 -26.52 -66.06
CA LYS A 125 47.66 -26.80 -66.87
C LYS A 125 47.78 -28.30 -67.22
N VAL A 126 46.67 -28.93 -67.59
CA VAL A 126 46.63 -30.25 -68.23
C VAL A 126 46.76 -30.07 -69.73
#